data_AF-A0A1Q4ZRK9-F1
#
_entry.id   AF-A0A1Q4ZRK9-F1
#
_cell.length_a   1.000
_cell.length_b   1.000
_cell.length_c   1.000
_cell.angle_alpha   90.00
_cell.angle_beta   90.00
_cell.angle_gamma   90.00
#
_symmetry.space_group_name_H-M   'P 1'
#
loop_
_entity.id
_entity.type
_entity.pdbx_description
1 polymer ?
#
loop_
_entity_poly.entity_id
_entity_poly.type
_entity_poly.pdbx_seq_one_letter_code
_entity_poly.pdbx_strand_id
1 'polypeptide(L)'
;MAYEDRTYHGIQGVGGDKEERRPARLLVEKPEDGPTQRRNATVLRDLKAKDEELGGFGWGYNGGGTSRTAAAVLADALDLGTPEKAGLSMSEWPQDDTLVALREDFCVDFLSQFCDEWRLGRAAVLRWARGWYLQRDVAELPAALHDLPPLVNVGV
;
A
#
# COMPACT_ATOMS: atom_id res chain seq x y z
N MET A 1 0.70 -8.76 -18.12
CA MET A 1 0.79 -7.28 -18.17
C MET A 1 2.24 -6.91 -17.84
N ALA A 2 2.80 -5.88 -18.46
CA ALA A 2 4.19 -5.50 -18.24
C ALA A 2 4.41 -5.11 -16.77
N TYR A 3 5.50 -5.59 -16.17
CA TYR A 3 5.94 -5.21 -14.82
C TYR A 3 6.20 -3.69 -14.80
N GLU A 4 5.21 -2.93 -14.33
CA GLU A 4 5.39 -1.51 -14.07
C GLU A 4 5.89 -1.37 -12.63
N ASP A 5 7.17 -1.02 -12.51
CA ASP A 5 7.76 -0.73 -11.22
C ASP A 5 7.28 0.65 -10.73
N ARG A 6 6.97 0.75 -9.44
CA ARG A 6 6.43 1.97 -8.82
C ARG A 6 6.75 2.02 -7.34
N THR A 7 6.76 3.23 -6.80
CA THR A 7 6.97 3.50 -5.38
C THR A 7 5.75 4.20 -4.82
N TYR A 8 5.26 3.70 -3.69
CA TYR A 8 4.23 4.35 -2.90
C TYR A 8 4.88 5.35 -1.96
N HIS A 9 4.31 6.54 -1.84
CA HIS A 9 4.79 7.60 -0.97
C HIS A 9 3.61 8.16 -0.17
N GLY A 10 3.62 7.91 1.14
CA GLY A 10 2.63 8.50 2.03
C GLY A 10 3.13 9.82 2.61
N ILE A 11 2.30 10.84 2.49
CA ILE A 11 2.56 12.18 3.00
C ILE A 11 1.45 12.52 3.99
N GLN A 12 1.82 12.78 5.26
CA GLN A 12 0.85 13.27 6.23
C GLN A 12 0.29 14.63 5.84
N GLY A 13 -1.01 14.78 6.07
CA GLY A 13 -1.66 16.08 6.05
C GLY A 13 -1.10 16.98 7.14
N VAL A 14 -0.54 18.12 6.76
CA VAL A 14 -0.07 19.14 7.71
C VAL A 14 -1.21 20.12 7.97
N GLY A 15 -1.45 20.44 9.25
CA GLY A 15 -2.37 21.49 9.68
C GLY A 15 -1.98 21.93 11.08
N GLY A 16 -1.36 23.11 11.20
CA GLY A 16 -1.19 23.78 12.49
C GLY A 16 -2.45 24.57 12.85
N ASP A 17 -2.53 25.07 14.08
CA ASP A 17 -3.67 25.81 14.68
C ASP A 17 -4.25 26.98 13.84
N LYS A 18 -3.62 27.36 12.72
CA LYS A 18 -4.02 28.46 11.83
C LYS A 18 -4.03 28.14 10.33
N GLU A 19 -3.70 26.92 9.90
CA GLU A 19 -3.75 26.52 8.47
C GLU A 19 -4.87 25.52 8.20
N GLU A 20 -5.54 25.67 7.05
CA GLU A 20 -6.49 24.68 6.55
C GLU A 20 -5.80 23.31 6.50
N ARG A 21 -6.35 22.36 7.26
CA ARG A 21 -5.82 21.00 7.37
C ARG A 21 -5.78 20.37 5.98
N ARG A 22 -4.57 20.13 5.46
CA ARG A 22 -4.42 19.37 4.21
C ARG A 22 -4.71 17.90 4.49
N PRO A 23 -5.44 17.19 3.62
CA PRO A 23 -5.63 15.75 3.79
C PRO A 23 -4.31 14.99 3.57
N ALA A 24 -4.18 13.84 4.22
CA ALA A 24 -3.07 12.92 3.93
C ALA A 24 -3.20 12.35 2.52
N ARG A 25 -2.06 12.19 1.84
CA ARG A 25 -2.00 11.79 0.43
C ARG A 25 -1.18 10.53 0.27
N LEU A 26 -1.55 9.72 -0.74
CA LEU A 26 -0.85 8.51 -1.09
C LEU A 26 -0.47 8.56 -2.57
N LEU A 27 0.77 8.94 -2.83
CA LEU A 27 1.27 9.13 -4.19
C LEU A 27 1.86 7.83 -4.73
N VAL A 28 1.62 7.56 -6.00
CA VAL A 28 2.31 6.53 -6.77
C VAL A 28 3.32 7.23 -7.66
N GLU A 29 4.58 6.91 -7.48
CA GLU A 29 5.72 7.54 -8.15
C GLU A 29 6.48 6.53 -8.99
N LYS A 30 7.18 7.04 -10.02
CA LYS A 30 8.22 6.26 -10.68
C LYS A 30 9.34 5.95 -9.67
N PRO A 31 9.91 4.73 -9.66
CA PRO A 31 11.05 4.43 -8.82
C PRO A 31 12.25 5.30 -9.23
N GLU A 32 12.84 5.97 -8.24
CA GLU A 32 14.05 6.77 -8.41
C GLU A 32 15.09 6.29 -7.39
N ASP A 33 16.22 5.81 -7.88
CA ASP A 33 17.21 5.06 -7.07
C ASP A 33 18.09 5.98 -6.19
N GLY A 34 18.19 7.27 -6.53
CA GLY A 34 19.12 8.21 -5.91
C GLY A 34 18.47 9.18 -4.89
N PRO A 35 19.14 9.51 -3.77
CA PRO A 35 18.63 10.44 -2.76
C PRO A 35 18.36 11.86 -3.28
N THR A 36 19.04 12.29 -4.34
CA THR A 36 18.82 13.57 -5.03
C THR A 36 17.65 13.53 -6.02
N GLN A 37 17.40 12.38 -6.66
CA GLN A 37 16.25 12.18 -7.55
C GLN A 37 14.92 12.17 -6.78
N ARG A 38 14.97 11.87 -5.48
CA ARG A 38 13.80 11.93 -4.57
C ARG A 38 13.15 13.31 -4.49
N ARG A 39 13.89 14.40 -4.73
CA ARG A 39 13.33 15.77 -4.74
C ARG A 39 12.49 16.08 -5.99
N ASN A 40 12.67 15.31 -7.06
CA ASN A 40 11.99 15.49 -8.35
C ASN A 40 11.22 14.21 -8.75
N ALA A 41 10.73 13.45 -7.77
CA ALA A 41 10.05 12.19 -8.04
C ALA A 41 8.86 12.43 -8.99
N THR A 42 8.82 11.67 -10.08
CA THR A 42 7.73 11.78 -11.06
C THR A 42 6.50 11.07 -10.51
N VAL A 43 5.49 11.85 -10.12
CA VAL A 43 4.20 11.32 -9.67
C VAL A 43 3.44 10.79 -10.88
N LEU A 44 3.10 9.50 -10.85
CA LEU A 44 2.29 8.83 -11.87
C LEU A 44 0.79 9.05 -11.62
N ARG A 45 0.36 8.90 -10.36
CA ARG A 45 -1.04 9.11 -9.93
C ARG A 45 -1.14 9.29 -8.42
N ASP A 46 -2.29 9.77 -7.97
CA ASP A 46 -2.68 9.84 -6.56
C ASP A 46 -3.70 8.72 -6.28
N LEU A 47 -3.49 7.94 -5.22
CA LEU A 47 -4.53 7.06 -4.71
C LEU A 47 -5.45 7.91 -3.84
N LYS A 48 -6.75 7.85 -4.09
CA LYS A 48 -7.75 8.63 -3.35
C LYS A 48 -8.52 7.72 -2.40
N ALA A 49 -8.63 8.15 -1.16
CA ALA A 49 -9.53 7.50 -0.22
C ALA A 49 -10.97 7.85 -0.61
N LYS A 50 -11.91 6.90 -0.52
CA LYS A 50 -13.33 7.18 -0.72
C LYS A 50 -13.87 8.17 0.32
N ASP A 51 -13.39 8.06 1.55
CA ASP A 51 -13.81 8.87 2.70
C ASP A 51 -12.71 9.83 3.15
N GLU A 52 -12.29 10.76 2.28
CA GLU A 52 -11.27 11.78 2.62
C GLU A 52 -11.65 12.58 3.88
N GLU A 53 -12.95 12.82 4.09
CA GLU A 53 -13.51 13.51 5.27
C GLU A 53 -13.32 12.74 6.58
N LEU A 54 -13.16 11.40 6.53
CA LEU A 54 -12.91 10.54 7.69
C LEU A 54 -11.42 10.31 7.94
N GLY A 55 -10.58 11.27 7.55
CA GLY A 55 -9.13 11.24 7.74
C GLY A 55 -8.35 10.59 6.61
N GLY A 56 -9.03 10.05 5.57
CA GLY A 56 -8.39 9.50 4.38
C GLY A 56 -7.31 8.45 4.70
N PHE A 57 -6.06 8.75 4.33
CA PHE A 57 -4.86 7.93 4.58
C PHE A 57 -4.03 8.40 5.79
N GLY A 58 -4.57 9.30 6.61
CA GLY A 58 -3.84 9.94 7.71
C GLY A 58 -3.47 8.98 8.84
N TRP A 59 -2.33 9.24 9.45
CA TRP A 59 -1.85 8.56 10.66
C TRP A 59 -2.35 9.30 11.92
N GLY A 60 -2.50 8.57 13.03
CA GLY A 60 -2.96 9.11 14.32
C GLY A 60 -4.42 8.78 14.67
N TYR A 61 -4.99 9.54 15.63
CA TYR A 61 -6.30 9.25 16.25
C TYR A 61 -7.52 9.38 15.32
N ASN A 62 -7.33 9.79 14.06
CA ASN A 62 -8.38 9.85 13.05
C ASN A 62 -8.59 8.46 12.43
N GLY A 63 -9.13 7.55 13.25
CA GLY A 63 -9.27 6.10 13.07
C GLY A 63 -9.42 5.60 11.63
N GLY A 64 -8.44 4.79 11.21
CA GLY A 64 -8.54 3.91 10.06
C GLY A 64 -7.64 4.24 8.86
N GLY A 65 -6.95 5.39 8.86
CA GLY A 65 -6.15 5.80 7.71
C GLY A 65 -4.98 4.86 7.39
N THR A 66 -4.40 4.19 8.38
CA THR A 66 -3.32 3.22 8.19
C THR A 66 -3.81 1.92 7.58
N SER A 67 -4.95 1.37 8.03
CA SER A 67 -5.58 0.20 7.40
C SER A 67 -6.07 0.50 5.98
N ARG A 68 -6.62 1.71 5.74
CA ARG A 68 -6.99 2.15 4.38
C ARG A 68 -5.77 2.31 3.49
N THR A 69 -4.66 2.82 4.03
CA THR A 69 -3.38 2.91 3.32
C THR A 69 -2.88 1.53 2.93
N ALA A 70 -2.86 0.60 3.88
CA ALA A 70 -2.46 -0.79 3.65
C ALA A 70 -3.32 -1.45 2.55
N ALA A 71 -4.64 -1.28 2.61
CA ALA A 71 -5.57 -1.81 1.62
C ALA A 71 -5.35 -1.18 0.23
N ALA A 72 -5.17 0.14 0.14
CA ALA A 72 -4.93 0.85 -1.12
C ALA A 72 -3.59 0.46 -1.75
N VAL A 73 -2.53 0.35 -0.95
CA VAL A 73 -1.21 -0.11 -1.41
C VAL A 73 -1.28 -1.55 -1.89
N LEU A 74 -1.95 -2.46 -1.18
CA LEU A 74 -2.10 -3.86 -1.61
C LEU A 74 -2.94 -3.99 -2.88
N ALA A 75 -4.11 -3.37 -2.93
CA ALA A 75 -5.00 -3.43 -4.08
C ALA A 75 -4.30 -2.91 -5.35
N ASP A 76 -3.59 -1.79 -5.20
CA ASP A 76 -2.80 -1.23 -6.29
C ASP A 76 -1.62 -2.16 -6.62
N ALA A 77 -0.81 -2.59 -5.65
CA ALA A 77 0.37 -3.42 -5.91
C ALA A 77 0.02 -4.75 -6.60
N LEU A 78 -1.08 -5.37 -6.23
CA LEU A 78 -1.56 -6.63 -6.79
C LEU A 78 -2.37 -6.46 -8.10
N ASP A 79 -2.49 -5.22 -8.60
CA ASP A 79 -3.25 -4.87 -9.80
C ASP A 79 -4.74 -5.30 -9.72
N LEU A 80 -5.33 -5.24 -8.52
CA LEU A 80 -6.72 -5.64 -8.24
C LEU A 80 -7.72 -4.48 -8.41
N GLY A 81 -7.23 -3.26 -8.65
CA GLY A 81 -8.05 -2.06 -8.78
C GLY A 81 -8.22 -1.33 -7.45
N THR A 82 -9.46 -0.95 -7.11
CA THR A 82 -9.73 -0.27 -5.83
C THR A 82 -10.00 -1.29 -4.73
N PRO A 83 -9.70 -0.98 -3.45
CA PRO A 83 -9.94 -1.90 -2.34
C PRO A 83 -11.38 -2.44 -2.27
N GLU A 84 -12.37 -1.62 -2.61
CA GLU A 84 -13.79 -1.99 -2.61
C GLU A 84 -14.09 -3.05 -3.67
N LYS A 85 -13.59 -2.86 -4.89
CA LYS A 85 -13.79 -3.82 -5.99
C LYS A 85 -13.02 -5.13 -5.77
N ALA A 86 -11.90 -5.05 -5.07
CA ALA A 86 -11.04 -6.18 -4.78
C ALA A 86 -11.48 -7.00 -3.57
N GLY A 87 -12.53 -6.60 -2.83
CA GLY A 87 -12.93 -7.27 -1.59
C GLY A 87 -11.97 -7.03 -0.42
N LEU A 88 -11.13 -5.99 -0.51
CA LEU A 88 -10.17 -5.55 0.51
C LEU A 88 -10.74 -4.45 1.43
N SER A 89 -11.96 -3.97 1.17
CA SER A 89 -12.61 -2.91 1.95
C SER A 89 -12.85 -3.33 3.40
N MET A 90 -12.78 -2.35 4.31
CA MET A 90 -13.05 -2.55 5.75
C MET A 90 -14.56 -2.62 6.05
N SER A 91 -15.39 -2.08 5.17
CA SER A 91 -16.81 -1.78 5.46
C SER A 91 -17.79 -2.26 4.40
N GLU A 92 -17.31 -2.67 3.22
CA GLU A 92 -18.16 -3.07 2.09
C GLU A 92 -18.07 -4.57 1.82
N TRP A 93 -19.21 -5.16 1.43
CA TRP A 93 -19.35 -6.55 1.00
C TRP A 93 -19.56 -6.60 -0.53
N PRO A 94 -19.09 -7.66 -1.22
CA PRO A 94 -18.47 -8.86 -0.68
C PRO A 94 -17.00 -8.66 -0.27
N GLN A 95 -16.60 -9.37 0.78
CA GLN A 95 -15.21 -9.48 1.22
C GLN A 95 -14.65 -10.83 0.77
N ASP A 96 -13.37 -10.83 0.40
CA ASP A 96 -12.61 -12.06 0.17
C ASP A 96 -11.80 -12.34 1.43
N ASP A 97 -12.08 -13.46 2.11
CA ASP A 97 -11.47 -13.80 3.40
C ASP A 97 -9.94 -13.86 3.33
N THR A 98 -9.39 -14.33 2.21
CA THR A 98 -7.93 -14.42 2.01
C THR A 98 -7.34 -13.03 1.86
N LEU A 99 -7.96 -12.17 1.05
CA LEU A 99 -7.50 -10.80 0.85
C LEU A 99 -7.68 -9.94 2.11
N VAL A 100 -8.74 -10.16 2.88
CA VAL A 100 -8.96 -9.53 4.19
C VAL A 100 -7.84 -9.92 5.16
N ALA A 101 -7.51 -11.21 5.27
CA ALA A 101 -6.43 -11.67 6.14
C ALA A 101 -5.07 -11.10 5.70
N LEU A 102 -4.79 -11.11 4.39
CA LEU A 102 -3.58 -10.51 3.81
C LEU A 102 -3.45 -9.03 4.18
N ARG A 103 -4.55 -8.27 4.05
CA ARG A 103 -4.60 -6.85 4.41
C ARG A 103 -4.33 -6.62 5.88
N GLU A 104 -4.93 -7.41 6.76
CA GLU A 104 -4.79 -7.24 8.20
C GLU A 104 -3.35 -7.48 8.65
N ASP A 105 -2.73 -8.56 8.19
CA ASP A 105 -1.33 -8.84 8.49
C ASP A 105 -0.39 -7.79 7.88
N PHE A 106 -0.66 -7.35 6.65
CA PHE A 106 0.12 -6.28 6.03
C PHE A 106 0.00 -4.98 6.80
N CYS A 107 -1.20 -4.65 7.28
CA CYS A 107 -1.45 -3.46 8.08
C CYS A 107 -0.62 -3.47 9.36
N VAL A 108 -0.55 -4.61 10.07
CA VAL A 108 0.27 -4.76 11.28
C VAL A 108 1.75 -4.50 10.98
N ASP A 109 2.30 -5.14 9.95
CA ASP A 109 3.71 -4.97 9.58
C ASP A 109 3.99 -3.54 9.12
N PHE A 110 3.13 -2.98 8.29
CA PHE A 110 3.24 -1.62 7.77
C PHE A 110 3.22 -0.58 8.89
N LEU A 111 2.30 -0.71 9.85
CA LEU A 111 2.20 0.15 11.03
C LEU A 111 3.44 0.10 11.91
N SER A 112 4.09 -1.07 12.01
CA SER A 112 5.27 -1.24 12.85
C SER A 112 6.55 -0.66 12.25
N GLN A 113 6.59 -0.50 10.92
CA GLN A 113 7.81 -0.15 10.18
C GLN A 113 7.86 1.30 9.71
N PHE A 114 6.70 1.90 9.42
CA PHE A 114 6.64 3.24 8.85
C PHE A 114 6.20 4.29 9.88
N CYS A 115 6.39 5.55 9.55
CA CYS A 115 5.95 6.70 10.36
C CYS A 115 5.40 7.79 9.43
N ASP A 116 5.37 9.04 9.88
CA ASP A 116 4.63 10.14 9.24
C ASP A 116 4.90 10.33 7.73
N GLU A 117 6.15 10.16 7.29
CA GLU A 117 6.54 10.18 5.87
C GLU A 117 7.29 8.90 5.53
N TRP A 118 6.84 8.21 4.48
CA TRP A 118 7.39 6.90 4.13
C TRP A 118 7.33 6.65 2.63
N ARG A 119 8.24 5.78 2.18
CA ARG A 119 8.28 5.29 0.81
C ARG A 119 8.40 3.78 0.79
N LEU A 120 7.62 3.15 -0.05
CA LEU A 120 7.58 1.69 -0.17
C LEU A 120 7.53 1.30 -1.65
N GLY A 121 8.55 0.59 -2.13
CA GLY A 121 8.58 0.08 -3.49
C GLY A 121 7.58 -1.07 -3.68
N ARG A 122 6.93 -1.14 -4.85
CA ARG A 122 6.01 -2.22 -5.21
C ARG A 122 6.67 -3.59 -5.12
N ALA A 123 7.93 -3.72 -5.52
CA ALA A 123 8.71 -4.95 -5.39
C ALA A 123 8.74 -5.49 -3.95
N ALA A 124 8.82 -4.60 -2.95
CA ALA A 124 8.80 -5.01 -1.54
C ALA A 124 7.42 -5.53 -1.13
N VAL A 125 6.34 -4.86 -1.55
CA VAL A 125 4.96 -5.30 -1.31
C VAL A 125 4.69 -6.66 -1.95
N LEU A 126 5.08 -6.84 -3.22
CA LEU A 126 4.89 -8.10 -3.95
C LEU A 126 5.69 -9.25 -3.32
N ARG A 127 6.93 -8.99 -2.89
CA ARG A 127 7.75 -9.99 -2.19
C ARG A 127 7.13 -10.37 -0.85
N TRP A 128 6.67 -9.39 -0.09
CA TRP A 128 5.99 -9.60 1.19
C TRP A 128 4.72 -10.44 0.99
N ALA A 129 3.86 -10.05 0.05
CA ALA A 129 2.62 -10.77 -0.25
C ALA A 129 2.90 -12.21 -0.70
N ARG A 130 3.86 -12.43 -1.61
CA ARG A 130 4.27 -13.78 -2.02
C ARG A 130 4.72 -14.62 -0.83
N GLY A 131 5.51 -14.06 0.08
CA GLY A 131 5.93 -14.73 1.31
C GLY A 131 4.75 -15.10 2.20
N TRP A 132 3.77 -14.20 2.34
CA TRP A 132 2.55 -14.43 3.11
C TRP A 132 1.72 -15.60 2.57
N TYR A 133 1.50 -15.66 1.25
CA TYR A 133 0.76 -16.76 0.60
C TYR A 133 1.47 -18.11 0.79
N LEU A 134 2.81 -18.13 0.64
CA LEU A 134 3.62 -19.33 0.85
C LEU A 134 3.56 -19.84 2.29
N GLN A 135 3.58 -18.94 3.28
CA GLN A 135 3.50 -19.32 4.70
C GLN A 135 2.16 -19.94 5.09
N ARG A 136 1.09 -19.63 4.35
CA ARG A 136 -0.29 -20.09 4.63
C ARG A 136 -0.75 -21.23 3.72
N ASP A 137 0.14 -21.72 2.85
CA ASP A 137 -0.15 -22.77 1.87
C ASP A 137 -1.36 -22.44 0.96
N VAL A 138 -1.52 -21.16 0.61
CA VAL A 138 -2.60 -20.71 -0.28
C VAL A 138 -2.10 -20.76 -1.73
N ALA A 139 -2.65 -21.69 -2.50
CA ALA A 139 -2.21 -21.94 -3.89
C ALA A 139 -2.76 -20.94 -4.91
N GLU A 140 -3.92 -20.34 -4.64
CA GLU A 140 -4.54 -19.37 -5.54
C GLU A 140 -3.89 -17.99 -5.33
N LEU A 141 -3.03 -17.61 -6.28
CA LEU A 141 -2.29 -16.36 -6.23
C LEU A 141 -2.96 -15.31 -7.14
N PRO A 142 -2.99 -14.02 -6.72
CA PRO A 142 -3.25 -12.92 -7.63
C PRO A 142 -2.27 -12.93 -8.81
N ALA A 143 -2.76 -12.50 -9.99
CA ALA A 143 -1.98 -12.52 -11.23
C ALA A 143 -0.62 -11.83 -11.11
N ALA A 144 -0.55 -10.73 -10.34
CA ALA A 144 0.68 -9.98 -10.10
C ALA A 144 1.79 -10.77 -9.36
N LEU A 145 1.46 -11.91 -8.72
CA LEU A 145 2.41 -12.73 -7.97
C LEU A 145 2.98 -13.92 -8.76
N HIS A 146 2.37 -14.30 -9.90
CA HIS A 146 2.79 -15.49 -10.65
C HIS A 146 4.18 -15.35 -11.28
N ASP A 147 4.47 -14.20 -11.88
CA ASP A 147 5.68 -13.97 -12.69
C ASP A 147 6.82 -13.32 -11.90
N LEU A 148 6.78 -13.38 -10.57
CA LEU A 148 7.82 -12.80 -9.73
C LEU A 148 9.11 -13.64 -9.79
N PRO A 149 10.30 -12.99 -9.82
CA PRO A 149 11.57 -13.69 -9.69
C PRO A 149 11.54 -14.61 -8.45
N PRO A 150 12.14 -15.81 -8.52
CA PRO A 150 12.16 -16.72 -7.38
C PRO A 150 12.72 -16.00 -6.15
N LEU A 151 12.15 -16.31 -4.98
CA LEU A 151 12.70 -15.84 -3.71
C LEU A 151 14.11 -16.43 -3.61
N VAL A 152 15.13 -15.59 -3.77
CA VAL A 152 16.51 -16.03 -3.62
C VAL A 152 16.69 -16.38 -2.15
N ASN A 153 16.92 -17.66 -1.87
CA ASN A 153 17.33 -18.11 -0.55
C ASN A 153 18.71 -17.49 -0.30
N VAL A 154 18.75 -16.36 0.40
CA VAL A 154 19.99 -15.85 0.97
C VAL A 154 20.27 -16.75 2.16
N GLY A 155 20.93 -17.88 1.89
CA GLY A 155 21.37 -18.79 2.94
C GLY A 155 22.19 -18.01 3.96
N VAL A 156 21.73 -18.02 5.20
CA VAL A 156 22.49 -17.58 6.38
C VAL A 156 23.35 -18.74 6.86
#